data_AF-A0A5E5BEW3-F1
#
_entry.id   AF-A0A5E5BEW3-F1
#
_cell.length_a   1.000
_cell.length_b   1.000
_cell.length_c   1.000
_cell.angle_alpha   90.00
_cell.angle_beta   90.00
_cell.angle_gamma   90.00
#
_symmetry.space_group_name_H-M   'P 1'
#
loop_
_entity.id
_entity.type
_entity.pdbx_description
1 polymer ?
#
loop_
_entity_poly.entity_id
_entity_poly.type
_entity_poly.pdbx_seq_one_letter_code
_entity_poly.pdbx_strand_id
1 'polypeptide(L)'
;MLRKKRRREQLLAFIATVQACTGVLQACAGAHSMARQWVSFGHRVKLISPQCVRPFVARDTSDVVDAEAICEAASRPSMRFVTLKALHRGREFLVRDRGKTLN
;
A
#
# COMPACT_ATOMS: atom_id res chain seq x y z
N MET A 1 14.46 8.80 8.42
CA MET A 1 13.85 7.69 7.66
C MET A 1 14.87 6.57 7.50
N LEU A 2 14.60 5.35 7.97
CA LEU A 2 15.47 4.19 7.72
C LEU A 2 15.21 3.65 6.31
N ARG A 3 16.17 3.80 5.39
CA ARG A 3 16.07 3.27 4.02
C ARG A 3 16.74 1.90 3.96
N LYS A 4 15.96 0.83 3.88
CA LYS A 4 16.49 -0.54 3.76
C LYS A 4 15.68 -1.33 2.74
N LYS A 5 16.30 -1.67 1.60
CA LYS A 5 15.68 -2.54 0.60
C LYS A 5 15.61 -3.95 1.19
N ARG A 6 14.40 -4.51 1.29
CA ARG A 6 14.14 -5.87 1.77
C ARG A 6 13.38 -6.63 0.70
N ARG A 7 13.73 -7.90 0.51
CA ARG A 7 12.88 -8.81 -0.27
C ARG A 7 11.58 -9.05 0.49
N ARG A 8 10.51 -9.41 -0.23
CA ARG A 8 9.17 -9.63 0.35
C ARG A 8 9.20 -10.54 1.57
N GLU A 9 9.92 -11.66 1.51
CA GLU A 9 10.04 -12.62 2.61
C GLU A 9 10.72 -12.02 3.84
N GLN A 10 11.80 -11.26 3.63
CA GLN A 10 12.51 -10.57 4.72
C GLN A 10 11.64 -9.48 5.36
N LEU A 11 10.81 -8.81 4.55
CA LEU A 11 9.87 -7.81 5.05
C LEU A 11 8.79 -8.46 5.91
N LEU A 12 8.23 -9.60 5.48
CA LEU A 12 7.21 -10.33 6.24
C LEU A 12 7.76 -10.87 7.55
N ALA A 13 8.95 -11.48 7.51
CA ALA A 13 9.64 -11.94 8.71
C ALA A 13 9.92 -10.77 9.68
N PHE A 14 10.33 -9.61 9.15
CA PHE A 14 10.53 -8.42 9.97
C PHE A 14 9.22 -7.92 10.59
N ILE A 15 8.15 -7.81 9.81
CA ILE A 15 6.84 -7.36 10.32
C ILE A 15 6.32 -8.31 11.40
N ALA A 16 6.49 -9.63 11.24
CA ALA A 16 6.13 -10.60 12.26
C ALA A 16 6.89 -10.43 13.60
N THR A 17 8.07 -9.79 13.59
CA THR A 17 8.85 -9.50 14.81
C THR A 17 8.54 -8.13 15.42
N VAL A 18 7.83 -7.25 14.70
CA VAL A 18 7.55 -5.88 15.12
C VAL A 18 6.21 -5.83 15.84
N GLN A 19 6.09 -4.97 16.86
CA GLN A 19 4.83 -4.71 17.55
C GLN A 19 3.74 -4.19 16.59
N ALA A 20 2.46 -4.39 16.95
CA ALA A 20 1.33 -3.93 16.15
C ALA A 20 1.47 -2.45 15.75
N CYS A 21 1.60 -2.20 14.44
CA CYS A 21 1.90 -0.88 13.87
C CYS A 21 0.97 -0.59 12.69
N THR A 22 0.87 0.70 12.31
CA THR A 22 0.11 1.10 11.12
C THR A 22 1.04 1.20 9.90
N GLY A 23 0.89 0.29 8.94
CA GLY A 23 1.57 0.32 7.65
C GLY A 23 0.75 1.01 6.56
N VAL A 24 1.43 1.59 5.59
CA VAL A 24 0.80 2.16 4.39
C VAL A 24 1.41 1.53 3.14
N LEU A 25 0.56 1.07 2.23
CA LEU A 25 0.98 0.45 0.97
C LEU A 25 0.24 1.12 -0.20
N GLN A 26 0.88 1.25 -1.35
CA GLN A 26 0.18 1.61 -2.58
C GLN A 26 -0.70 0.45 -3.03
N ALA A 27 -1.92 0.74 -3.47
CA ALA A 27 -2.86 -0.24 -4.02
C ALA A 27 -2.37 -0.69 -5.40
N CYS A 28 -1.63 -1.79 -5.43
CA CYS A 28 -1.23 -2.52 -6.62
C CYS A 28 -1.77 -3.96 -6.57
N ALA A 29 -1.61 -4.73 -7.65
CA ALA A 29 -2.09 -6.12 -7.75
C ALA A 29 -1.62 -7.01 -6.57
N GLY A 30 -0.41 -6.77 -6.04
CA GLY A 30 0.14 -7.49 -4.89
C GLY A 30 -0.21 -6.91 -3.51
N ALA A 31 -0.70 -5.67 -3.44
CA ALA A 31 -0.83 -4.93 -2.19
C ALA A 31 -1.89 -5.50 -1.25
N HIS A 32 -3.02 -5.96 -1.81
CA HIS A 32 -4.09 -6.57 -1.01
C HIS A 32 -3.63 -7.87 -0.35
N SER A 33 -2.87 -8.69 -1.06
CA SER A 33 -2.30 -9.92 -0.51
C SER A 33 -1.31 -9.63 0.62
N MET A 34 -0.43 -8.64 0.42
CA MET A 34 0.56 -8.25 1.43
C MET A 34 -0.11 -7.63 2.67
N ALA A 35 -1.09 -6.76 2.47
CA ALA A 35 -1.83 -6.15 3.56
C ALA A 35 -2.59 -7.18 4.41
N ARG A 36 -3.14 -8.24 3.81
CA ARG A 36 -3.75 -9.34 4.57
C ARG A 36 -2.75 -10.04 5.47
N GLN A 37 -1.53 -10.27 5.00
CA GLN A 37 -0.48 -10.89 5.81
C GLN A 37 -0.13 -10.01 7.02
N TRP A 38 0.03 -8.71 6.81
CA TRP A 38 0.29 -7.75 7.89
C TRP A 38 -0.86 -7.69 8.90
N VAL A 39 -2.12 -7.71 8.43
CA VAL A 39 -3.30 -7.78 9.30
C VAL A 39 -3.33 -9.10 10.10
N SER A 40 -2.92 -10.21 9.50
CA SER A 40 -2.79 -11.50 10.20
C SER A 40 -1.77 -11.48 11.32
N PHE A 41 -0.73 -10.64 11.22
CA PHE A 41 0.24 -10.40 12.28
C PHE A 41 -0.23 -9.35 13.32
N GLY A 42 -1.44 -8.82 13.18
CA GLY A 42 -2.01 -7.82 14.10
C GLY A 42 -1.70 -6.36 13.73
N HIS A 43 -1.12 -6.09 12.56
CA HIS A 43 -0.84 -4.73 12.10
C HIS A 43 -2.05 -4.11 11.40
N ARG A 44 -2.19 -2.80 11.49
CA ARG A 44 -3.18 -2.05 10.71
C ARG A 44 -2.54 -1.67 9.39
N VAL A 45 -3.19 -1.94 8.27
CA VAL A 45 -2.67 -1.52 6.97
C VAL A 45 -3.66 -0.61 6.27
N LYS A 46 -3.15 0.50 5.71
CA LYS A 46 -3.91 1.44 4.89
C LYS A 46 -3.41 1.34 3.46
N LEU A 47 -4.33 1.20 2.51
CA LEU A 47 -3.98 1.22 1.09
C LEU A 47 -4.14 2.63 0.52
N ILE A 48 -3.23 3.08 -0.32
CA ILE A 48 -3.33 4.36 -1.05
C ILE A 48 -3.53 4.08 -2.53
N SER A 49 -4.51 4.74 -3.17
CA SER A 49 -4.68 4.62 -4.63
C SER A 49 -3.45 5.15 -5.37
N PRO A 50 -2.96 4.46 -6.42
CA PRO A 50 -1.83 4.94 -7.22
C PRO A 50 -2.11 6.29 -7.90
N GLN A 51 -3.38 6.65 -8.09
CA GLN A 51 -3.76 7.99 -8.59
C GLN A 51 -3.35 9.11 -7.63
N CYS A 52 -3.35 8.84 -6.33
CA CYS A 52 -2.97 9.82 -5.33
C CYS A 52 -1.45 9.80 -5.07
N VAL A 53 -0.74 8.71 -5.39
CA VAL A 53 0.73 8.65 -5.31
C VAL A 53 1.38 9.30 -6.53
N ARG A 54 0.79 9.14 -7.72
CA ARG A 54 1.28 9.69 -9.01
C ARG A 54 1.81 11.13 -8.98
N PRO A 55 1.14 12.13 -8.37
CA PRO A 55 1.68 13.49 -8.33
C PRO A 55 2.96 13.65 -7.50
N PHE A 56 3.31 12.66 -6.68
CA PHE A 56 4.51 12.66 -5.83
C PHE A 56 5.63 11.77 -6.37
N VAL A 57 5.35 10.92 -7.36
CA VAL A 57 6.38 10.08 -7.99
C VAL A 57 7.16 10.96 -8.97
N ALA A 58 8.44 11.19 -8.69
CA ALA A 58 9.33 11.85 -9.63
C ALA A 58 9.43 11.02 -10.93
N ARG A 59 9.87 11.63 -12.05
CA ARG A 59 9.98 10.96 -13.36
C ARG A 59 10.83 9.68 -13.36
N ASP A 60 11.60 9.44 -12.30
CA ASP A 60 12.44 8.26 -12.12
C ASP A 60 11.67 7.14 -11.40
N THR A 61 11.48 6.00 -12.08
CA THR A 61 10.79 4.82 -11.56
C THR A 61 11.71 3.95 -10.70
N SER A 62 12.21 4.52 -9.60
CA SER A 62 12.94 3.77 -8.58
C SER A 62 12.01 3.35 -7.44
N ASP A 63 12.18 2.13 -6.92
CA ASP A 63 11.46 1.62 -5.74
C ASP A 63 11.54 2.60 -4.54
N VAL A 64 12.66 3.34 -4.46
CA VAL A 64 12.91 4.32 -3.41
C VAL A 64 12.02 5.54 -3.57
N VAL A 65 11.90 6.05 -4.81
CA VAL A 65 11.06 7.20 -5.13
C VAL A 65 9.59 6.86 -4.92
N ASP A 66 9.16 5.64 -5.25
CA ASP A 66 7.80 5.19 -4.99
C ASP A 66 7.51 5.09 -3.49
N ALA A 67 8.45 4.56 -2.69
CA ALA A 67 8.31 4.50 -1.23
C ALA A 67 8.23 5.90 -0.58
N GLU A 68 9.03 6.86 -1.07
CA GLU A 68 8.96 8.25 -0.61
C GLU A 68 7.64 8.91 -1.01
N ALA A 69 7.21 8.74 -2.25
CA ALA A 69 5.93 9.26 -2.74
C ALA A 69 4.74 8.71 -1.93
N ILE A 70 4.77 7.42 -1.56
CA ILE A 70 3.75 6.82 -0.68
C ILE A 70 3.77 7.47 0.70
N CYS A 71 4.95 7.69 1.28
CA CYS A 71 5.10 8.29 2.61
C CYS A 71 4.64 9.76 2.64
N GLU A 72 5.01 10.53 1.62
CA GLU A 72 4.59 11.92 1.44
C GLU A 72 3.07 11.99 1.28
N ALA A 73 2.52 11.16 0.40
CA ALA A 73 1.08 11.09 0.18
C ALA A 73 0.33 10.70 1.46
N ALA A 74 0.84 9.70 2.21
CA ALA A 74 0.25 9.25 3.47
C ALA A 74 0.26 10.32 4.57
N SER A 75 1.21 11.25 4.53
CA SER A 75 1.35 12.33 5.52
C SER A 75 0.38 13.49 5.28
N ARG A 76 -0.27 13.56 4.10
CA ARG A 76 -1.21 14.65 3.81
C ARG A 76 -2.55 14.43 4.54
N PRO A 77 -3.10 15.47 5.19
CA PRO A 77 -4.37 15.36 5.92
C PRO A 77 -5.58 15.12 4.99
N SER A 78 -5.52 15.57 3.74
CA SER A 78 -6.56 15.35 2.73
C SER A 78 -6.46 13.98 2.04
N MET A 79 -5.56 13.10 2.49
CA MET A 79 -5.29 11.84 1.83
C MET A 79 -6.40 10.82 2.06
N ARG A 80 -6.85 10.21 0.96
CA ARG A 80 -7.95 9.24 0.98
C ARG A 80 -7.39 7.83 0.88
N PHE A 81 -7.55 7.06 1.96
CA PHE A 81 -7.11 5.67 2.02
C PHE A 81 -8.21 4.74 1.50
N VAL A 82 -7.80 3.71 0.77
CA VAL A 82 -8.65 2.60 0.36
C VAL A 82 -8.76 1.63 1.53
N THR A 83 -9.99 1.35 1.94
CA THR A 83 -10.28 0.38 3.00
C THR A 83 -9.83 -1.00 2.54
N LEU A 84 -9.02 -1.67 3.37
CA LEU A 84 -8.79 -3.09 3.19
C LEU A 84 -10.13 -3.80 3.32
N LYS A 85 -10.49 -4.55 2.28
CA LYS A 85 -11.71 -5.35 2.30
C LYS A 85 -11.56 -6.37 3.42
N ALA A 86 -12.16 -6.06 4.58
CA ALA A 86 -12.28 -6.99 5.68
C ALA A 86 -13.07 -8.19 5.16
N LEU A 87 -12.68 -9.39 5.57
CA LEU A 87 -13.35 -10.63 5.20
C LEU A 87 -14.69 -10.72 5.97
N HIS A 88 -15.57 -9.74 5.79
CA HIS A 88 -16.95 -9.85 6.22
C HIS A 88 -17.68 -10.69 5.17
N ARG A 89 -18.18 -11.83 5.65
CA ARG A 89 -18.94 -12.84 4.92
C ARG A 89 -19.96 -12.18 3.96
N GLY A 90 -19.76 -12.36 2.66
CA GLY A 90 -20.71 -11.96 1.63
C GLY A 90 -20.32 -10.70 0.84
N ARG A 91 -20.40 -10.82 -0.49
CA ARG A 91 -20.28 -9.77 -1.53
C ARG A 91 -18.84 -9.51 -2.02
N GLU A 92 -18.42 -10.39 -2.93
CA GLU A 92 -17.85 -9.95 -4.21
C GLU A 92 -18.52 -8.66 -4.66
N PHE A 93 -17.74 -7.63 -4.99
CA PHE A 93 -18.18 -6.60 -5.93
C PHE A 93 -16.96 -5.77 -6.35
N LEU A 94 -16.66 -5.91 -7.65
CA LEU A 94 -15.95 -5.01 -8.57
C LEU A 94 -14.63 -4.36 -8.14
N VAL A 95 -13.54 -4.95 -8.65
CA VAL A 95 -12.39 -4.17 -9.14
C VAL A 95 -12.90 -3.32 -10.31
N ARG A 96 -13.07 -2.01 -10.10
CA ARG A 96 -13.28 -1.05 -11.19
C ARG A 96 -11.91 -0.50 -11.57
N ASP A 97 -11.15 -1.28 -12.33
CA ASP A 97 -10.11 -0.72 -13.17
C ASP A 97 -10.82 0.00 -14.33
N ARG A 98 -10.93 1.33 -14.25
CA ARG A 98 -11.28 2.12 -15.43
C ARG A 98 -9.98 2.54 -16.08
N GLY A 99 -9.70 1.87 -17.19
CA GLY A 99 -8.63 2.18 -18.11
C GLY A 99 -8.61 3.66 -18.49
N LYS A 100 -7.40 4.17 -18.64
CA LYS A 100 -7.15 5.36 -19.46
C LYS A 100 -6.47 4.90 -20.73
N THR A 101 -7.28 4.52 -21.70
CA THR A 101 -7.00 4.74 -23.12
C THR A 101 -7.56 6.12 -23.44
N LEU A 102 -6.71 7.06 -23.83
CA LEU A 102 -7.06 8.28 -24.55
C LEU A 102 -5.90 8.45 -25.54
N ASN A 103 -6.09 7.95 -26.78
CA ASN A 103 -6.41 8.70 -28.00
C ASN A 103 -5.29 9.65 -28.41
#